data_AF-A0A0A1SPD7-F1
#
_entry.id   AF-A0A0A1SPD7-F1
#
_cell.length_a   1.000
_cell.length_b   1.000
_cell.length_c   1.000
_cell.angle_alpha   90.00
_cell.angle_beta   90.00
_cell.angle_gamma   90.00
#
_symmetry.space_group_name_H-M   'P 1'
#
loop_
_entity.id
_entity.type
_entity.pdbx_description
1 polymer ?
#
loop_
_entity_poly.entity_id
_entity_poly.type
_entity_poly.pdbx_seq_one_letter_code
_entity_poly.pdbx_strand_id
1 'polypeptide(L)'
;MRFLPLVAGTAAASAVAIRSTSDNIKCTDSLYVLVGRGTTEPAGPGSAGVLADKIAGKIKGTVVGSVDYPASWSDPNYQVSETEGAAAVSSEMTKYNAACPKAKIAYIGYSQGAQIGSDAFCGANVQLFGNVTAFNSDFVTNNVVAAVLFGDPSHNTTAPFNKGTSTKSGLFPRTDFSKCAKYTDRLVSYCDEGDRYCASGSDVAVHGEYITKYGDDFVKYIVDHYNAAAGTTSNSGNGSTITGSSNSTTGVSKPTPSATGNNNGKPTGSGTPADKSAAAGIQAKIGYAAVPAAMAVAALFL
;
A
#
# COMPACT_ATOMS: atom_id res chain seq x y z
N MET A 1 -63.99 6.37 -17.60
CA MET A 1 -62.72 6.65 -16.89
C MET A 1 -61.64 5.72 -17.43
N ARG A 2 -60.47 6.24 -17.82
CA ARG A 2 -59.24 5.47 -18.07
C ARG A 2 -58.07 6.36 -17.69
N PHE A 3 -57.35 6.01 -16.62
CA PHE A 3 -56.11 6.68 -16.22
C PHE A 3 -54.93 6.01 -16.93
N LEU A 4 -54.01 6.80 -17.50
CA LEU A 4 -52.70 6.31 -17.92
C LEU A 4 -51.76 6.32 -16.70
N PRO A 5 -50.95 5.27 -16.47
CA PRO A 5 -49.93 5.31 -15.44
C PRO A 5 -48.75 6.18 -15.89
N LEU A 6 -48.37 7.15 -15.06
CA LEU A 6 -47.13 7.91 -15.25
C LEU A 6 -45.94 7.05 -14.83
N VAL A 7 -45.21 6.50 -15.78
CA VAL A 7 -43.99 5.73 -15.51
C VAL A 7 -42.84 6.68 -15.15
N ALA A 8 -42.62 6.86 -13.85
CA ALA A 8 -41.50 7.65 -13.34
C ALA A 8 -40.17 6.90 -13.53
N GLY A 9 -39.44 7.24 -14.59
CA GLY A 9 -38.11 6.68 -14.87
C GLY A 9 -37.08 7.13 -13.84
N THR A 10 -36.71 6.24 -12.91
CA THR A 10 -35.64 6.49 -11.94
C THR A 10 -34.28 6.43 -12.64
N ALA A 11 -33.74 7.58 -13.03
CA ALA A 11 -32.37 7.68 -13.55
C ALA A 11 -31.37 7.30 -12.45
N ALA A 12 -30.79 6.10 -12.56
CA ALA A 12 -29.72 5.66 -11.67
C ALA A 12 -28.43 6.43 -12.00
N ALA A 13 -28.16 7.48 -11.21
CA ALA A 13 -26.92 8.24 -11.32
C ALA A 13 -25.73 7.37 -10.87
N SER A 14 -25.05 6.75 -11.84
CA SER A 14 -23.80 6.03 -11.61
C SER A 14 -22.77 6.97 -10.96
N ALA A 15 -22.26 6.59 -9.78
CA ALA A 15 -21.22 7.35 -9.10
C ALA A 15 -19.88 7.17 -9.83
N VAL A 16 -19.59 8.08 -10.77
CA VAL A 16 -18.30 8.14 -11.46
C VAL A 16 -17.24 8.61 -10.45
N ALA A 17 -16.15 7.85 -10.33
CA ALA A 17 -15.02 8.23 -9.48
C ALA A 17 -14.42 9.58 -9.93
N ILE A 18 -14.34 10.54 -9.02
CA ILE A 18 -13.69 11.83 -9.30
C ILE A 18 -12.19 11.58 -9.42
N ARG A 19 -11.60 11.85 -10.59
CA ARG A 19 -10.15 11.73 -10.77
C ARG A 19 -9.44 12.98 -10.22
N SER A 20 -8.29 12.76 -9.60
CA SER A 20 -7.35 13.80 -9.15
C SER A 20 -5.96 13.45 -9.65
N THR A 21 -5.11 14.47 -9.82
CA THR A 21 -3.70 14.30 -10.19
C THR A 21 -2.82 15.14 -9.26
N SER A 22 -1.53 14.85 -9.22
CA SER A 22 -0.56 15.62 -8.43
C SER A 22 -0.59 17.13 -8.71
N ASP A 23 -0.91 17.56 -9.93
CA ASP A 23 -0.99 18.99 -10.31
C ASP A 23 -2.41 19.58 -10.31
N ASN A 24 -3.44 18.75 -10.11
CA ASN A 24 -4.81 19.23 -9.97
C ASN A 24 -5.58 18.50 -8.88
N ILE A 25 -5.11 18.68 -7.65
CA ILE A 25 -5.67 18.09 -6.44
C ILE A 25 -7.16 18.43 -6.31
N LYS A 26 -8.01 17.41 -6.32
CA LYS A 26 -9.44 17.53 -6.00
C LYS A 26 -9.67 17.07 -4.56
N CYS A 27 -9.81 18.00 -3.62
CA CYS A 27 -10.07 17.61 -2.24
C CYS A 27 -11.45 16.96 -2.04
N THR A 28 -11.52 16.08 -1.04
CA THR A 28 -12.74 15.51 -0.49
C THR A 28 -12.67 15.49 1.04
N ASP A 29 -13.83 15.56 1.69
CA ASP A 29 -13.97 15.31 3.13
C ASP A 29 -14.15 13.80 3.43
N SER A 30 -14.09 12.94 2.39
CA SER A 30 -14.31 11.49 2.48
C SER A 30 -13.01 10.68 2.29
N LEU A 31 -12.84 9.96 1.18
CA LEU A 31 -11.71 9.06 0.94
C LEU A 31 -10.95 9.43 -0.35
N TYR A 32 -9.63 9.57 -0.25
CA TYR A 32 -8.71 9.53 -1.38
C TYR A 32 -8.20 8.10 -1.58
N VAL A 33 -8.22 7.59 -2.80
CA VAL A 33 -7.63 6.29 -3.16
C VAL A 33 -6.50 6.53 -4.15
N LEU A 34 -5.26 6.35 -3.74
CA LEU A 34 -4.10 6.39 -4.65
C LEU A 34 -3.82 4.98 -5.20
N VAL A 35 -3.58 4.89 -6.51
CA VAL A 35 -3.35 3.62 -7.21
C VAL A 35 -1.98 3.60 -7.88
N GLY A 36 -1.12 2.67 -7.47
CA GLY A 36 0.12 2.29 -8.16
C GLY A 36 -0.15 1.16 -9.14
N ARG A 37 0.01 1.44 -10.44
CA ARG A 37 -0.15 0.49 -11.55
C ARG A 37 1.02 -0.50 -11.66
N GLY A 38 0.83 -1.60 -12.38
CA GLY A 38 1.87 -2.58 -12.68
C GLY A 38 2.80 -2.16 -13.81
N THR A 39 3.88 -2.94 -14.00
CA THR A 39 4.87 -2.68 -15.05
C THR A 39 4.25 -2.75 -16.45
N THR A 40 4.62 -1.82 -17.33
CA THR A 40 4.10 -1.59 -18.69
C THR A 40 2.63 -1.16 -18.78
N GLU A 41 1.90 -1.01 -17.67
CA GLU A 41 0.53 -0.49 -17.72
C GLU A 41 0.50 1.00 -18.14
N PRO A 42 -0.49 1.43 -18.94
CA PRO A 42 -0.64 2.85 -19.31
C PRO A 42 -0.80 3.77 -18.10
N ALA A 43 -0.27 4.99 -18.22
CA ALA A 43 -0.37 6.02 -17.17
C ALA A 43 -1.83 6.26 -16.71
N GLY A 44 -2.02 6.34 -15.40
CA GLY A 44 -3.32 6.20 -14.75
C GLY A 44 -3.32 5.02 -13.76
N PRO A 45 -4.50 4.52 -13.35
CA PRO A 45 -4.61 3.58 -12.24
C PRO A 45 -4.38 2.10 -12.63
N GLY A 46 -4.03 1.82 -13.90
CA GLY A 46 -3.85 0.46 -14.40
C GLY A 46 -5.07 -0.46 -14.22
N SER A 47 -4.83 -1.76 -14.23
CA SER A 47 -5.82 -2.81 -13.94
C SER A 47 -6.46 -2.67 -12.55
N ALA A 48 -5.67 -2.26 -11.55
CA ALA A 48 -6.13 -2.02 -10.17
C ALA A 48 -7.21 -0.92 -10.06
N GLY A 49 -7.31 -0.02 -11.05
CA GLY A 49 -8.31 1.05 -11.09
C GLY A 49 -9.77 0.58 -11.00
N VAL A 50 -10.09 -0.62 -11.49
CA VAL A 50 -11.44 -1.19 -11.36
C VAL A 50 -11.85 -1.38 -9.89
N LEU A 51 -10.90 -1.61 -9.00
CA LEU A 51 -11.13 -1.79 -7.57
C LEU A 51 -11.32 -0.44 -6.86
N ALA A 52 -10.58 0.60 -7.27
CA ALA A 52 -10.81 1.98 -6.81
C ALA A 52 -12.20 2.49 -7.23
N ASP A 53 -12.67 2.14 -8.43
CA ASP A 53 -14.00 2.51 -8.91
C ASP A 53 -15.11 1.74 -8.19
N LYS A 54 -14.89 0.44 -7.87
CA LYS A 54 -15.77 -0.32 -6.96
C LYS A 54 -15.85 0.31 -5.56
N ILE A 55 -14.76 0.88 -5.03
CA ILE A 55 -14.75 1.61 -3.76
C ILE A 55 -15.55 2.92 -3.89
N ALA A 56 -15.35 3.70 -4.94
CA ALA A 56 -16.08 4.96 -5.15
C ALA A 56 -17.60 4.76 -5.35
N GLY A 57 -18.01 3.60 -5.87
CA GLY A 57 -19.42 3.19 -5.90
C GLY A 57 -20.02 2.87 -4.52
N LYS A 58 -19.19 2.63 -3.49
CA LYS A 58 -19.62 2.33 -2.10
C LYS A 58 -19.43 3.51 -1.14
N ILE A 59 -18.37 4.29 -1.30
CA ILE A 59 -18.08 5.50 -0.52
C ILE A 59 -18.34 6.73 -1.39
N LYS A 60 -19.44 7.44 -1.09
CA LYS A 60 -19.77 8.68 -1.78
C LYS A 60 -18.71 9.73 -1.51
N GLY A 61 -18.35 10.50 -2.54
CA GLY A 61 -17.30 11.52 -2.44
C GLY A 61 -15.88 10.98 -2.52
N THR A 62 -15.67 9.69 -2.81
CA THR A 62 -14.31 9.18 -3.08
C THR A 62 -13.69 9.87 -4.29
N VAL A 63 -12.44 10.28 -4.11
CA VAL A 63 -11.56 10.78 -5.16
C VAL A 63 -10.49 9.70 -5.42
N VAL A 64 -10.18 9.45 -6.68
CA VAL A 64 -9.17 8.45 -7.09
C VAL A 64 -8.01 9.16 -7.78
N GLY A 65 -6.81 8.97 -7.23
CA GLY A 65 -5.54 9.37 -7.81
C GLY A 65 -4.85 8.23 -8.54
N SER A 66 -3.68 8.49 -9.09
CA SER A 66 -2.84 7.47 -9.73
C SER A 66 -1.40 7.93 -9.67
N VAL A 67 -0.50 7.06 -9.20
CA VAL A 67 0.92 7.40 -9.04
C VAL A 67 1.49 7.77 -10.40
N ASP A 68 1.94 9.01 -10.55
CA ASP A 68 2.63 9.46 -11.75
C ASP A 68 4.12 9.11 -11.65
N TYR A 69 4.51 8.09 -12.41
CA TYR A 69 5.84 7.49 -12.42
C TYR A 69 5.99 6.59 -13.66
N PRO A 70 7.21 6.13 -14.04
CA PRO A 70 7.41 5.46 -15.34
C PRO A 70 6.65 4.12 -15.51
N ALA A 71 6.51 3.33 -14.44
CA ALA A 71 6.02 1.95 -14.49
C ALA A 71 6.73 1.06 -15.54
N SER A 72 8.01 1.28 -15.80
CA SER A 72 8.76 0.68 -16.89
C SER A 72 9.65 -0.50 -16.47
N TRP A 73 10.03 -1.31 -17.45
CA TRP A 73 10.94 -2.46 -17.28
C TRP A 73 12.37 -2.13 -17.72
N SER A 74 12.53 -1.46 -18.87
CA SER A 74 13.84 -1.30 -19.55
C SER A 74 14.21 0.14 -19.92
N ASP A 75 13.23 1.01 -20.21
CA ASP A 75 13.48 2.42 -20.52
C ASP A 75 12.41 3.32 -19.85
N PRO A 76 12.73 4.02 -18.74
CA PRO A 76 13.89 3.76 -17.89
C PRO A 76 13.86 2.34 -17.31
N ASN A 77 14.99 1.84 -16.80
CA ASN A 77 15.05 0.48 -16.24
C ASN A 77 14.18 0.33 -14.98
N TYR A 78 13.84 -0.92 -14.64
CA TYR A 78 13.00 -1.25 -13.50
C TYR A 78 13.48 -0.60 -12.18
N GLN A 79 14.79 -0.48 -11.95
CA GLN A 79 15.34 0.10 -10.73
C GLN A 79 15.08 1.60 -10.63
N VAL A 80 15.26 2.35 -11.73
CA VAL A 80 14.94 3.78 -11.81
C VAL A 80 13.43 3.98 -11.70
N SER A 81 12.65 3.21 -12.45
CA SER A 81 11.17 3.27 -12.40
C SER A 81 10.63 3.06 -10.99
N GLU A 82 11.08 2.01 -10.31
CA GLU A 82 10.68 1.72 -8.94
C GLU A 82 11.12 2.84 -7.98
N THR A 83 12.38 3.28 -8.03
CA THR A 83 12.91 4.35 -7.17
C THR A 83 12.10 5.64 -7.30
N GLU A 84 11.79 6.05 -8.54
CA GLU A 84 10.97 7.23 -8.83
C GLU A 84 9.52 7.02 -8.36
N GLY A 85 8.95 5.83 -8.53
CA GLY A 85 7.62 5.48 -8.07
C GLY A 85 7.46 5.49 -6.55
N ALA A 86 8.42 4.96 -5.80
CA ALA A 86 8.38 4.94 -4.33
C ALA A 86 8.50 6.37 -3.75
N ALA A 87 9.29 7.23 -4.40
CA ALA A 87 9.33 8.66 -4.13
C ALA A 87 8.01 9.36 -4.51
N ALA A 88 7.40 9.00 -5.65
CA ALA A 88 6.12 9.56 -6.11
C ALA A 88 4.95 9.20 -5.17
N VAL A 89 4.83 7.95 -4.72
CA VAL A 89 3.85 7.53 -3.69
C VAL A 89 4.01 8.37 -2.42
N SER A 90 5.25 8.52 -1.95
CA SER A 90 5.58 9.29 -0.74
C SER A 90 5.21 10.76 -0.89
N SER A 91 5.50 11.35 -2.05
CA SER A 91 5.17 12.74 -2.39
C SER A 91 3.67 12.95 -2.51
N GLU A 92 2.97 12.14 -3.30
CA GLU A 92 1.56 12.37 -3.62
C GLU A 92 0.66 12.18 -2.40
N MET A 93 0.87 11.14 -1.60
CA MET A 93 0.07 10.91 -0.38
C MET A 93 0.25 12.04 0.65
N THR A 94 1.47 12.56 0.82
CA THR A 94 1.74 13.66 1.77
C THR A 94 1.26 15.01 1.22
N LYS A 95 1.47 15.29 -0.07
CA LYS A 95 0.97 16.50 -0.77
C LYS A 95 -0.56 16.57 -0.74
N TYR A 96 -1.24 15.46 -1.01
CA TYR A 96 -2.70 15.39 -0.95
C TYR A 96 -3.21 15.60 0.48
N ASN A 97 -2.61 14.96 1.49
CA ASN A 97 -2.97 15.17 2.90
C ASN A 97 -2.79 16.62 3.36
N ALA A 98 -1.71 17.27 2.94
CA ALA A 98 -1.45 18.68 3.27
C ALA A 98 -2.46 19.64 2.64
N ALA A 99 -2.90 19.36 1.40
CA ALA A 99 -3.94 20.14 0.72
C ALA A 99 -5.36 19.84 1.26
N CYS A 100 -5.62 18.60 1.65
CA CYS A 100 -6.95 18.08 1.96
C CYS A 100 -7.01 17.38 3.34
N PRO A 101 -6.66 18.06 4.46
CA PRO A 101 -6.37 17.42 5.76
C PRO A 101 -7.57 16.77 6.48
N LYS A 102 -8.77 16.83 5.91
CA LYS A 102 -9.95 16.07 6.36
C LYS A 102 -10.07 14.69 5.71
N ALA A 103 -9.49 14.52 4.52
CA ALA A 103 -9.59 13.27 3.76
C ALA A 103 -8.93 12.13 4.53
N LYS A 104 -9.54 10.95 4.48
CA LYS A 104 -8.81 9.71 4.71
C LYS A 104 -8.15 9.26 3.42
N ILE A 105 -7.04 8.53 3.52
CA ILE A 105 -6.27 8.05 2.38
C ILE A 105 -6.24 6.53 2.39
N ALA A 106 -6.38 5.93 1.22
CA ALA A 106 -6.16 4.53 0.95
C ALA A 106 -5.14 4.36 -0.18
N TYR A 107 -4.41 3.25 -0.15
CA TYR A 107 -3.46 2.88 -1.19
C TYR A 107 -3.81 1.52 -1.82
N ILE A 108 -3.69 1.42 -3.14
CA ILE A 108 -3.72 0.16 -3.90
C ILE A 108 -2.44 0.08 -4.71
N GLY A 109 -1.69 -1.01 -4.61
CA GLY A 109 -0.54 -1.29 -5.46
C GLY A 109 -0.67 -2.65 -6.13
N TYR A 110 -0.32 -2.74 -7.42
CA TYR A 110 -0.25 -3.99 -8.17
C TYR A 110 1.13 -4.16 -8.82
N SER A 111 1.76 -5.34 -8.69
CA SER A 111 3.08 -5.67 -9.28
C SER A 111 4.17 -4.65 -8.86
N GLN A 112 4.87 -3.99 -9.79
CA GLN A 112 5.79 -2.89 -9.43
C GLN A 112 5.10 -1.77 -8.61
N GLY A 113 3.83 -1.49 -8.88
CA GLY A 113 2.97 -0.63 -8.07
C GLY A 113 2.77 -1.11 -6.63
N ALA A 114 2.84 -2.42 -6.39
CA ALA A 114 2.83 -2.98 -5.04
C ALA A 114 4.18 -2.76 -4.34
N GLN A 115 5.31 -2.95 -5.03
CA GLN A 115 6.64 -2.68 -4.48
C GLN A 115 6.81 -1.20 -4.07
N ILE A 116 6.49 -0.25 -4.94
CA ILE A 116 6.69 1.18 -4.64
C ILE A 116 5.84 1.65 -3.43
N GLY A 117 4.67 1.05 -3.22
CA GLY A 117 3.88 1.23 -2.01
C GLY A 117 4.55 0.60 -0.78
N SER A 118 5.01 -0.64 -0.91
CA SER A 118 5.79 -1.38 0.10
C SER A 118 6.99 -0.55 0.58
N ASP A 119 7.75 0.05 -0.33
CA ASP A 119 8.92 0.89 -0.03
C ASP A 119 8.56 2.27 0.53
N ALA A 120 7.40 2.86 0.19
CA ALA A 120 6.90 4.08 0.86
C ALA A 120 6.43 3.80 2.30
N PHE A 121 5.78 2.66 2.58
CA PHE A 121 5.31 2.29 3.93
C PHE A 121 6.41 1.73 4.84
N CYS A 122 7.34 0.94 4.30
CA CYS A 122 8.41 0.28 5.06
C CYS A 122 9.77 0.99 4.98
N GLY A 123 9.98 1.86 3.99
CA GLY A 123 11.28 2.44 3.66
C GLY A 123 12.12 1.49 2.81
N ALA A 124 12.75 2.03 1.75
CA ALA A 124 13.56 1.25 0.83
C ALA A 124 14.77 0.62 1.54
N ASN A 125 14.81 -0.71 1.55
CA ASN A 125 15.84 -1.49 2.24
C ASN A 125 16.36 -2.70 1.42
N VAL A 126 16.20 -2.63 0.10
CA VAL A 126 16.77 -3.58 -0.86
C VAL A 126 17.81 -2.83 -1.71
N GLN A 127 19.09 -3.22 -1.60
CA GLN A 127 20.25 -2.46 -2.10
C GLN A 127 20.23 -2.13 -3.62
N LEU A 128 19.40 -2.84 -4.38
CA LEU A 128 19.21 -2.65 -5.83
C LEU A 128 18.45 -1.35 -6.18
N PHE A 129 17.78 -0.72 -5.21
CA PHE A 129 16.88 0.41 -5.40
C PHE A 129 17.35 1.65 -4.62
N GLY A 130 16.87 2.83 -5.02
CA GLY A 130 17.20 4.09 -4.36
C GLY A 130 16.59 4.22 -2.96
N ASN A 131 17.15 5.11 -2.14
CA ASN A 131 16.67 5.30 -0.77
C ASN A 131 15.35 6.12 -0.76
N VAL A 132 14.28 5.50 -0.28
CA VAL A 132 13.04 6.16 0.12
C VAL A 132 12.86 5.97 1.63
N THR A 133 12.64 7.07 2.34
CA THR A 133 12.39 7.04 3.78
C THR A 133 10.93 6.66 4.04
N ALA A 134 10.70 5.67 4.90
CA ALA A 134 9.37 5.24 5.30
C ALA A 134 8.50 6.41 5.79
N PHE A 135 7.21 6.38 5.48
CA PHE A 135 6.25 7.37 5.99
C PHE A 135 6.37 7.61 7.50
N ASN A 136 6.21 8.86 7.91
CA ASN A 136 6.10 9.22 9.33
C ASN A 136 4.96 8.42 10.01
N SER A 137 5.21 7.98 11.26
CA SER A 137 4.28 7.09 11.96
C SER A 137 2.89 7.71 12.15
N ASP A 138 2.84 8.99 12.50
CA ASP A 138 1.61 9.70 12.81
C ASP A 138 0.85 10.05 11.53
N PHE A 139 1.56 10.26 10.42
CA PHE A 139 0.96 10.37 9.10
C PHE A 139 0.18 9.10 8.73
N VAL A 140 0.79 7.92 8.87
CA VAL A 140 0.13 6.63 8.58
C VAL A 140 -1.02 6.37 9.55
N THR A 141 -0.78 6.47 10.85
CA THR A 141 -1.77 6.14 11.89
C THR A 141 -3.03 7.00 11.80
N ASN A 142 -2.89 8.31 11.55
CA ASN A 142 -4.03 9.24 11.59
C ASN A 142 -4.79 9.35 10.26
N ASN A 143 -4.11 9.19 9.11
CA ASN A 143 -4.67 9.56 7.80
C ASN A 143 -4.88 8.37 6.87
N VAL A 144 -4.02 7.36 6.91
CA VAL A 144 -4.13 6.17 6.06
C VAL A 144 -5.05 5.14 6.72
N VAL A 145 -6.19 4.83 6.09
CA VAL A 145 -7.16 3.84 6.62
C VAL A 145 -6.85 2.42 6.19
N ALA A 146 -6.34 2.22 4.98
CA ALA A 146 -5.96 0.92 4.43
C ALA A 146 -4.90 1.06 3.32
N ALA A 147 -4.03 0.08 3.18
CA ALA A 147 -3.08 -0.05 2.09
C ALA A 147 -3.01 -1.53 1.67
N VAL A 148 -3.26 -1.81 0.39
CA VAL A 148 -3.24 -3.19 -0.13
C VAL A 148 -2.31 -3.32 -1.30
N LEU A 149 -1.46 -4.35 -1.22
CA LEU A 149 -0.41 -4.66 -2.18
C LEU A 149 -0.73 -6.02 -2.81
N PHE A 150 -0.69 -6.13 -4.13
CA PHE A 150 -0.96 -7.36 -4.89
C PHE A 150 0.26 -7.76 -5.70
N GLY A 151 0.78 -8.97 -5.49
CA GLY A 151 1.91 -9.49 -6.25
C GLY A 151 3.22 -8.72 -6.02
N ASP A 152 3.41 -8.12 -4.84
CA ASP A 152 4.59 -7.32 -4.46
C ASP A 152 5.91 -8.08 -4.74
N PRO A 153 6.74 -7.66 -5.71
CA PRO A 153 8.04 -8.29 -5.97
C PRO A 153 9.03 -8.19 -4.79
N SER A 154 8.78 -7.29 -3.82
CA SER A 154 9.50 -7.20 -2.55
C SER A 154 8.93 -8.09 -1.43
N HIS A 155 7.90 -8.89 -1.71
CA HIS A 155 7.31 -9.84 -0.77
C HIS A 155 8.38 -10.71 -0.11
N ASN A 156 8.22 -10.92 1.19
CA ASN A 156 9.03 -11.81 2.01
C ASN A 156 8.06 -12.51 2.96
N THR A 157 8.15 -13.84 3.04
CA THR A 157 7.22 -14.68 3.81
C THR A 157 7.11 -14.29 5.30
N THR A 158 8.16 -13.66 5.86
CA THR A 158 8.21 -13.24 7.26
C THR A 158 7.44 -11.95 7.57
N ALA A 159 6.96 -11.21 6.56
CA ALA A 159 6.23 -9.96 6.77
C ALA A 159 4.87 -10.23 7.46
N PRO A 160 4.55 -9.55 8.58
CA PRO A 160 3.41 -9.92 9.43
C PRO A 160 2.04 -9.51 8.83
N PHE A 161 2.05 -8.80 7.70
CA PHE A 161 0.88 -8.34 6.95
C PHE A 161 0.59 -9.20 5.69
N ASN A 162 1.25 -10.35 5.54
CA ASN A 162 1.06 -11.24 4.39
C ASN A 162 -0.33 -11.92 4.36
N LYS A 163 -0.82 -12.15 3.14
CA LYS A 163 -1.99 -12.97 2.75
C LYS A 163 -1.69 -13.70 1.43
N GLY A 164 -2.60 -14.59 1.05
CA GLY A 164 -2.39 -15.54 -0.04
C GLY A 164 -1.70 -16.82 0.44
N THR A 165 -1.18 -17.58 -0.50
CA THR A 165 -0.69 -18.96 -0.30
C THR A 165 0.83 -19.13 -0.41
N SER A 166 1.58 -18.07 -0.75
CA SER A 166 3.01 -18.20 -1.01
C SER A 166 3.81 -18.70 0.20
N THR A 167 4.64 -19.71 -0.04
CA THR A 167 5.67 -20.21 0.90
C THR A 167 7.07 -19.69 0.56
N LYS A 168 7.19 -18.79 -0.43
CA LYS A 168 8.45 -18.26 -0.96
C LYS A 168 8.44 -16.73 -1.04
N SER A 169 9.62 -16.13 -0.90
CA SER A 169 9.83 -14.70 -1.07
C SER A 169 9.99 -14.31 -2.55
N GLY A 170 9.76 -13.04 -2.87
CA GLY A 170 9.80 -12.50 -4.23
C GLY A 170 11.21 -12.27 -4.76
N LEU A 171 11.29 -11.70 -5.96
CA LEU A 171 12.55 -11.44 -6.66
C LEU A 171 13.43 -10.40 -5.95
N PHE A 172 12.83 -9.49 -5.18
CA PHE A 172 13.51 -8.36 -4.53
C PHE A 172 13.19 -8.30 -3.01
N PRO A 173 13.36 -9.40 -2.27
CA PRO A 173 12.68 -9.59 -1.00
C PRO A 173 13.15 -8.59 0.07
N ARG A 174 12.19 -7.89 0.68
CA ARG A 174 12.42 -6.90 1.73
C ARG A 174 13.20 -7.51 2.90
N THR A 175 14.18 -6.76 3.43
CA THR A 175 15.11 -7.24 4.48
C THR A 175 14.77 -6.73 5.88
N ASP A 176 14.17 -5.54 5.98
CA ASP A 176 13.67 -4.96 7.24
C ASP A 176 12.19 -4.56 7.15
N PHE A 177 11.45 -4.85 8.23
CA PHE A 177 10.04 -4.49 8.43
C PHE A 177 9.86 -3.53 9.62
N SER A 178 10.93 -3.11 10.33
CA SER A 178 10.87 -2.36 11.59
C SER A 178 10.00 -1.10 11.54
N LYS A 179 9.88 -0.47 10.37
CA LYS A 179 9.07 0.74 10.15
C LYS A 179 7.58 0.44 9.97
N CYS A 180 7.23 -0.73 9.42
CA CYS A 180 5.88 -1.06 8.94
C CYS A 180 5.22 -2.29 9.61
N ALA A 181 5.97 -3.12 10.34
CA ALA A 181 5.47 -4.34 11.00
C ALA A 181 4.34 -4.09 12.03
N LYS A 182 4.17 -2.84 12.48
CA LYS A 182 3.09 -2.36 13.36
C LYS A 182 1.79 -2.02 12.63
N TYR A 183 1.80 -1.90 11.30
CA TYR A 183 0.63 -1.53 10.48
C TYR A 183 -0.21 -2.74 10.05
N THR A 184 -0.12 -3.87 10.74
CA THR A 184 -0.90 -5.10 10.45
C THR A 184 -2.41 -4.93 10.62
N ASP A 185 -2.84 -3.80 11.18
CA ASP A 185 -4.23 -3.37 11.18
C ASP A 185 -4.70 -2.86 9.82
N ARG A 186 -3.84 -2.20 9.03
CA ARG A 186 -4.23 -1.44 7.82
C ARG A 186 -3.45 -1.77 6.55
N LEU A 187 -2.24 -2.28 6.66
CA LEU A 187 -1.41 -2.75 5.56
C LEU A 187 -1.62 -4.25 5.35
N VAL A 188 -1.78 -4.68 4.11
CA VAL A 188 -1.88 -6.09 3.74
C VAL A 188 -1.24 -6.35 2.36
N SER A 189 -0.48 -7.43 2.23
CA SER A 189 0.20 -7.82 0.98
C SER A 189 -0.18 -9.24 0.58
N TYR A 190 -0.77 -9.39 -0.61
CA TYR A 190 -1.22 -10.66 -1.17
C TYR A 190 -0.18 -11.22 -2.13
N CYS A 191 0.26 -12.46 -1.87
CA CYS A 191 1.14 -13.21 -2.75
C CYS A 191 0.78 -14.71 -2.72
N ASP A 192 0.67 -15.34 -3.89
CA ASP A 192 0.29 -16.75 -4.04
C ASP A 192 1.44 -17.63 -4.53
N GLU A 193 1.41 -18.90 -4.11
CA GLU A 193 2.42 -19.89 -4.47
C GLU A 193 2.44 -20.12 -5.98
N GLY A 194 3.64 -20.02 -6.58
CA GLY A 194 3.84 -20.13 -8.03
C GLY A 194 3.98 -18.80 -8.78
N ASP A 195 3.57 -17.68 -8.18
CA ASP A 195 3.72 -16.33 -8.76
C ASP A 195 5.17 -16.05 -9.20
N ARG A 196 5.33 -15.70 -10.48
CA ARG A 196 6.62 -15.44 -11.12
C ARG A 196 7.50 -14.41 -10.40
N TYR A 197 6.91 -13.40 -9.76
CA TYR A 197 7.59 -12.20 -9.26
C TYR A 197 7.54 -12.07 -7.73
N CYS A 198 6.41 -12.33 -7.07
CA CYS A 198 6.27 -12.21 -5.61
C CYS A 198 6.60 -13.50 -4.85
N ALA A 199 6.51 -14.67 -5.50
CA ALA A 199 6.85 -15.97 -4.90
C ALA A 199 8.10 -16.62 -5.53
N SER A 200 8.81 -15.89 -6.40
CA SER A 200 9.94 -16.41 -7.19
C SER A 200 9.62 -17.71 -7.95
N GLY A 201 8.35 -17.92 -8.32
CA GLY A 201 7.89 -19.05 -9.09
C GLY A 201 8.09 -18.85 -10.59
N SER A 202 7.24 -19.47 -11.39
CA SER A 202 7.29 -19.45 -12.86
C SER A 202 5.96 -19.11 -13.53
N ASP A 203 4.89 -18.88 -12.77
CA ASP A 203 3.54 -18.67 -13.30
C ASP A 203 3.18 -17.17 -13.33
N VAL A 204 2.92 -16.66 -14.54
CA VAL A 204 2.50 -15.28 -14.79
C VAL A 204 0.98 -15.11 -14.78
N ALA A 205 0.20 -16.20 -14.89
CA ALA A 205 -1.25 -16.15 -14.73
C ALA A 205 -1.64 -16.01 -13.25
N VAL A 206 -0.90 -16.68 -12.34
CA VAL A 206 -1.04 -16.46 -10.88
C VAL A 206 -0.78 -14.99 -10.51
N HIS A 207 0.15 -14.32 -11.19
CA HIS A 207 0.38 -12.89 -11.00
C HIS A 207 -0.76 -12.00 -11.52
N GLY A 208 -1.45 -12.44 -12.59
CA GLY A 208 -2.59 -11.73 -13.19
C GLY A 208 -3.90 -11.89 -12.43
N GLU A 209 -4.10 -12.97 -11.67
CA GLU A 209 -5.43 -13.29 -11.12
C GLU A 209 -5.84 -12.52 -9.85
N TYR A 210 -4.91 -11.88 -9.12
CA TYR A 210 -5.20 -11.25 -7.81
C TYR A 210 -6.41 -10.33 -7.78
N ILE A 211 -6.58 -9.49 -8.81
CA ILE A 211 -7.70 -8.53 -8.92
C ILE A 211 -9.04 -9.25 -9.07
N THR A 212 -9.06 -10.43 -9.69
CA THR A 212 -10.25 -11.29 -9.83
C THR A 212 -10.48 -12.11 -8.56
N LYS A 213 -9.40 -12.63 -7.96
CA LYS A 213 -9.38 -13.59 -6.85
C LYS A 213 -9.67 -12.97 -5.49
N TYR A 214 -9.10 -11.79 -5.21
CA TYR A 214 -9.19 -11.08 -3.93
C TYR A 214 -9.79 -9.68 -4.05
N GLY A 215 -10.19 -9.24 -5.25
CA GLY A 215 -10.66 -7.87 -5.50
C GLY A 215 -11.86 -7.45 -4.66
N ASP A 216 -12.82 -8.34 -4.39
CA ASP A 216 -13.99 -8.01 -3.58
C ASP A 216 -13.70 -8.04 -2.07
N ASP A 217 -12.80 -8.91 -1.59
CA ASP A 217 -12.27 -8.87 -0.22
C ASP A 217 -11.50 -7.56 0.02
N PHE A 218 -10.69 -7.13 -0.95
CA PHE A 218 -10.00 -5.85 -0.96
C PHE A 218 -10.98 -4.67 -0.87
N VAL A 219 -12.02 -4.65 -1.71
CA VAL A 219 -13.02 -3.56 -1.71
C VAL A 219 -13.74 -3.54 -0.36
N LYS A 220 -14.06 -4.71 0.21
CA LYS A 220 -14.65 -4.82 1.54
C LYS A 220 -13.71 -4.25 2.61
N TYR A 221 -12.44 -4.67 2.61
CA TYR A 221 -11.42 -4.26 3.57
C TYR A 221 -11.26 -2.73 3.63
N ILE A 222 -11.07 -2.06 2.48
CA ILE A 222 -10.94 -0.60 2.47
C ILE A 222 -12.23 0.10 2.92
N VAL A 223 -13.40 -0.44 2.56
CA VAL A 223 -14.70 0.15 2.95
C VAL A 223 -14.97 -0.03 4.44
N ASP A 224 -14.69 -1.19 5.03
CA ASP A 224 -14.79 -1.43 6.47
C ASP A 224 -13.85 -0.47 7.24
N HIS A 225 -12.60 -0.34 6.79
CA HIS A 225 -11.59 0.51 7.41
C HIS A 225 -11.92 2.01 7.34
N TYR A 226 -12.43 2.48 6.20
CA TYR A 226 -12.95 3.83 6.08
C TYR A 226 -14.14 4.07 7.01
N ASN A 227 -15.10 3.15 7.04
CA ASN A 227 -16.30 3.28 7.89
C ASN A 227 -15.96 3.30 9.38
N ALA A 228 -14.98 2.51 9.83
CA ALA A 228 -14.46 2.56 11.19
C ALA A 228 -13.85 3.93 11.52
N ALA A 229 -13.00 4.47 10.63
CA ALA A 229 -12.37 5.78 10.81
C ALA A 229 -13.36 6.96 10.77
N ALA A 230 -14.45 6.85 9.99
CA ALA A 230 -15.55 7.83 9.96
C ALA A 230 -16.50 7.70 11.17
N GLY A 231 -16.67 6.50 11.72
CA GLY A 231 -17.41 6.26 12.95
C GLY A 231 -16.74 6.92 14.16
N THR A 232 -15.41 6.85 14.25
CA THR A 232 -14.67 7.47 15.35
C THR A 232 -14.74 9.00 15.36
N THR A 233 -14.74 9.67 14.20
CA THR A 233 -14.88 11.13 14.14
C THR A 233 -16.30 11.59 14.50
N SER A 234 -17.31 10.77 14.20
CA SER A 234 -18.72 11.07 14.52
C SER A 234 -19.03 11.02 16.02
N ASN A 235 -18.26 10.26 16.82
CA ASN A 235 -18.51 10.07 18.25
C ASN A 235 -17.74 11.05 19.17
N SER A 236 -16.83 11.87 18.64
CA SER A 236 -16.03 12.82 19.42
C SER A 236 -16.78 14.13 19.75
N GLY A 237 -18.08 14.03 20.05
CA GLY A 237 -19.03 15.12 19.80
C GLY A 237 -20.10 15.44 20.86
N ASN A 238 -20.06 14.87 22.08
CA ASN A 238 -20.82 15.45 23.22
C ASN A 238 -20.34 14.94 24.60
N GLY A 239 -20.68 15.68 25.66
CA GLY A 239 -20.86 15.10 27.00
C GLY A 239 -19.65 15.11 27.96
N SER A 240 -19.10 16.29 28.27
CA SER A 240 -18.39 16.44 29.55
C SER A 240 -19.40 16.38 30.70
N THR A 241 -19.28 15.40 31.59
CA THR A 241 -20.09 15.32 32.82
C THR A 241 -19.23 14.84 33.98
N ILE A 242 -18.96 15.72 34.93
CA ILE A 242 -18.24 15.41 36.16
C ILE A 242 -19.24 15.01 37.24
N THR A 243 -19.08 13.81 37.79
CA THR A 243 -19.68 13.35 39.05
C THR A 243 -18.66 12.52 39.82
N GLY A 244 -18.50 12.76 41.12
CA GLY A 244 -17.48 12.09 41.95
C GLY A 244 -17.91 11.84 43.40
N SER A 245 -16.99 11.30 44.20
CA SER A 245 -17.14 10.82 45.60
C SER A 245 -18.01 9.54 45.76
N SER A 246 -17.77 8.60 46.68
CA SER A 246 -16.63 8.22 47.58
C SER A 246 -16.89 6.73 48.01
N ASN A 247 -16.18 6.01 48.90
CA ASN A 247 -15.15 6.28 49.92
C ASN A 247 -14.38 4.97 50.27
N SER A 248 -13.31 5.07 51.10
CA SER A 248 -12.78 4.00 52.00
C SER A 248 -12.08 2.78 51.35
N THR A 249 -11.11 2.05 51.92
CA THR A 249 -10.07 2.19 53.00
C THR A 249 -9.24 0.86 52.98
N THR A 250 -7.98 0.67 53.40
CA THR A 250 -6.91 1.47 54.07
C THR A 250 -5.54 0.83 53.76
N GLY A 251 -4.40 1.52 53.94
CA GLY A 251 -3.07 0.89 53.95
C GLY A 251 -1.90 1.87 54.07
N VAL A 252 -1.02 1.69 55.07
CA VAL A 252 0.05 2.65 55.44
C VAL A 252 1.44 2.07 55.14
N SER A 253 2.34 2.83 54.49
CA SER A 253 3.77 3.04 54.89
C SER A 253 4.71 3.50 53.75
N LYS A 254 5.78 4.21 54.16
CA LYS A 254 6.95 4.80 53.45
C LYS A 254 8.21 4.34 54.26
N PRO A 255 9.49 4.27 53.80
CA PRO A 255 10.20 5.05 52.74
C PRO A 255 11.15 4.29 51.76
N THR A 256 11.66 5.05 50.78
CA THR A 256 12.90 4.81 50.00
C THR A 256 14.17 4.96 50.87
N PRO A 257 15.33 4.41 50.45
CA PRO A 257 16.36 5.31 49.88
C PRO A 257 17.17 4.72 48.71
N SER A 258 17.95 5.57 48.05
CA SER A 258 18.85 5.23 46.93
C SER A 258 20.16 4.57 47.37
N ALA A 259 20.78 3.79 46.48
CA ALA A 259 22.23 3.52 46.50
C ALA A 259 22.78 3.27 45.08
N THR A 260 24.05 3.64 44.85
CA THR A 260 24.77 3.57 43.56
C THR A 260 25.69 2.34 43.52
N GLY A 261 26.04 1.82 42.33
CA GLY A 261 27.05 0.75 42.22
C GLY A 261 27.65 0.59 40.80
N ASN A 262 28.96 0.83 40.67
CA ASN A 262 29.76 0.46 39.49
C ASN A 262 30.25 -1.00 39.61
N ASN A 263 30.56 -1.66 38.48
CA ASN A 263 31.96 -2.06 38.15
C ASN A 263 32.14 -2.86 36.84
N ASN A 264 33.16 -2.45 36.08
CA ASN A 264 34.07 -3.15 35.14
C ASN A 264 33.77 -4.57 34.58
N GLY A 265 33.95 -4.73 33.25
CA GLY A 265 34.18 -6.01 32.56
C GLY A 265 34.75 -5.86 31.13
N LYS A 266 35.98 -6.35 30.89
CA LYS A 266 36.77 -6.35 29.62
C LYS A 266 37.54 -7.72 29.57
N PRO A 267 38.03 -8.30 28.44
CA PRO A 267 38.03 -7.92 27.00
C PRO A 267 37.12 -8.90 26.18
N THR A 268 37.31 -9.38 24.93
CA THR A 268 38.39 -9.37 23.90
C THR A 268 37.83 -9.69 22.49
N GLY A 269 38.50 -9.27 21.41
CA GLY A 269 38.37 -9.91 20.08
C GLY A 269 38.67 -9.01 18.87
N SER A 270 39.53 -9.47 17.96
CA SER A 270 39.89 -8.77 16.70
C SER A 270 39.72 -9.69 15.48
N GLY A 271 39.20 -9.19 14.36
CA GLY A 271 39.10 -9.96 13.11
C GLY A 271 38.61 -9.17 11.89
N THR A 272 39.39 -9.20 10.81
CA THR A 272 39.11 -8.71 9.44
C THR A 272 40.28 -9.20 8.55
N PRO A 273 40.21 -9.22 7.20
CA PRO A 273 39.11 -8.86 6.29
C PRO A 273 38.82 -9.95 5.21
N ALA A 274 38.33 -9.52 4.04
CA ALA A 274 38.15 -10.23 2.76
C ALA A 274 36.83 -11.04 2.61
N ASP A 275 36.28 -11.26 1.40
CA ASP A 275 36.81 -10.90 0.06
C ASP A 275 35.75 -10.37 -0.94
N LYS A 276 36.17 -10.05 -2.15
CA LYS A 276 35.45 -9.26 -3.18
C LYS A 276 34.51 -10.10 -4.05
N SER A 277 33.38 -9.50 -4.43
CA SER A 277 32.50 -10.03 -5.48
C SER A 277 33.03 -9.70 -6.88
N ALA A 278 32.92 -10.65 -7.81
CA ALA A 278 33.05 -10.42 -9.25
C ALA A 278 32.09 -11.35 -10.00
N ALA A 279 31.07 -10.79 -10.63
CA ALA A 279 30.12 -11.49 -11.49
C ALA A 279 30.00 -10.75 -12.82
N ALA A 280 30.46 -11.36 -13.91
CA ALA A 280 30.37 -10.78 -15.24
C ALA A 280 28.98 -11.01 -15.84
N GLY A 281 28.45 -10.01 -16.57
CA GLY A 281 27.14 -10.08 -17.19
C GLY A 281 27.10 -10.99 -18.43
N ILE A 282 25.93 -11.58 -18.69
CA ILE A 282 25.63 -12.31 -19.93
C ILE A 282 24.52 -11.56 -20.67
N GLN A 283 24.83 -11.07 -21.87
CA GLN A 283 23.87 -10.46 -22.79
C GLN A 283 23.36 -11.51 -23.78
N ALA A 284 22.05 -11.76 -23.81
CA ALA A 284 21.40 -12.57 -24.82
C ALA A 284 20.47 -11.70 -25.68
N LYS A 285 20.82 -11.51 -26.96
CA LYS A 285 19.99 -10.79 -27.93
C LYS A 285 19.03 -11.76 -28.61
N ILE A 286 17.74 -11.46 -28.62
CA ILE A 286 16.74 -12.09 -29.49
C ILE A 286 15.94 -10.96 -30.17
N GLY A 287 15.74 -11.06 -31.48
CA GLY A 287 15.06 -10.04 -32.28
C GLY A 287 13.55 -10.27 -32.36
N TYR A 288 12.78 -9.18 -32.41
CA TYR A 288 11.34 -9.21 -32.62
C TYR A 288 10.97 -9.27 -34.11
N ALA A 289 9.95 -10.07 -34.44
CA ALA A 289 9.20 -10.01 -35.69
C ALA A 289 7.74 -9.69 -35.37
N ALA A 290 7.09 -8.85 -36.19
CA ALA A 290 5.78 -8.27 -35.88
C ALA A 290 4.65 -8.81 -36.77
N VAL A 291 3.49 -9.04 -36.16
CA VAL A 291 2.19 -9.36 -36.78
C VAL A 291 1.05 -8.85 -35.86
N PRO A 292 -0.20 -8.67 -36.32
CA PRO A 292 -1.00 -7.50 -35.92
C PRO A 292 -2.08 -7.76 -34.86
N ALA A 293 -2.64 -6.67 -34.33
CA ALA A 293 -3.58 -6.68 -33.21
C ALA A 293 -5.05 -6.96 -33.60
N ALA A 294 -5.72 -7.80 -32.79
CA ALA A 294 -7.17 -7.78 -32.57
C ALA A 294 -7.54 -8.52 -31.26
N MET A 295 -8.53 -7.99 -30.53
CA MET A 295 -9.19 -8.56 -29.34
C MET A 295 -8.34 -8.77 -28.07
N ALA A 296 -8.98 -8.56 -26.91
CA ALA A 296 -8.30 -8.40 -25.63
C ALA A 296 -8.06 -9.71 -24.87
N VAL A 297 -6.79 -9.99 -24.56
CA VAL A 297 -6.35 -10.72 -23.36
C VAL A 297 -5.13 -10.00 -22.80
N ALA A 298 -5.22 -9.46 -21.58
CA ALA A 298 -4.13 -8.71 -20.94
C ALA A 298 -3.37 -9.59 -19.96
N ALA A 299 -2.48 -10.46 -20.46
CA ALA A 299 -1.57 -11.29 -19.65
C ALA A 299 -0.43 -11.93 -20.47
N LEU A 300 0.32 -11.15 -21.28
CA LEU A 300 1.46 -11.68 -22.04
C LEU A 300 2.42 -10.60 -22.55
N PHE A 301 3.45 -10.25 -21.77
CA PHE A 301 4.79 -9.87 -22.26
C PHE A 301 5.83 -9.94 -21.10
N LEU A 302 6.69 -10.96 -21.15
CA LEU A 302 7.92 -11.19 -20.36
C LEU A 302 7.77 -11.45 -18.83
#